data_AF-A0A9D3YIG1-F1
#
_entry.id   AF-A0A9D3YIG1-F1
#
_cell.length_a   1.000
_cell.length_b   1.000
_cell.length_c   1.000
_cell.angle_alpha   90.00
_cell.angle_beta   90.00
_cell.angle_gamma   90.00
#
_symmetry.space_group_name_H-M   'P 1'
#
loop_
_entity.id
_entity.type
_entity.pdbx_description
1 polymer ?
#
loop_
_entity_poly.entity_id
_entity_poly.type
_entity_poly.pdbx_seq_one_letter_code
_entity_poly.pdbx_strand_id
1 'polypeptide(L)'
;MLEREKHSMEFEDSDNFVLHRQRSYQDNAYEKLNLSAFSGAVPVPKNEVSFEDLKLEVDNVKVIYSQNTVKQSLRKALRGQAKRKMLHMKPEATVEEIMSELDDNFGNVASIDTMLSKFLMAEQEQNETISEWGLRIEELLLHVTRKTRLDEHEKKDMLRKRFWRGLRNEELKNATRVHFESKLTYEELKIKLREEEFEIQISKDRGKQKCSRVHQSALNAKDEGDELLKQLIRKIEDLEKKVDDFKNERNLESGDHRNRDTSRHRGGSRGHGRGNHYVPYNRSKNEASNRQMTERSTGTSENNNHLNV
;
A
#
# COMPACT_ATOMS: atom_id res chain seq x y z
N MET A 1 -25.77 -17.97 74.16
CA MET A 1 -26.48 -16.93 73.39
C MET A 1 -25.56 -15.71 73.33
N LEU A 2 -24.44 -15.66 72.60
CA LEU A 2 -24.19 -15.97 71.19
C LEU A 2 -25.26 -15.36 70.29
N GLU A 3 -25.18 -14.05 70.07
CA GLU A 3 -25.28 -13.41 68.75
C GLU A 3 -25.18 -11.88 68.88
N ARG A 4 -24.50 -11.26 67.89
CA ARG A 4 -24.28 -9.81 67.67
C ARG A 4 -22.95 -9.22 68.11
N GLU A 5 -21.86 -9.93 67.78
CA GLU A 5 -20.63 -9.30 67.30
C GLU A 5 -20.47 -9.61 65.81
N LYS A 6 -20.97 -8.73 64.94
CA LYS A 6 -20.43 -8.48 63.58
C LYS A 6 -20.64 -7.00 63.29
N HIS A 7 -19.76 -6.22 63.87
CA HIS A 7 -19.55 -4.82 63.59
C HIS A 7 -18.84 -4.70 62.24
N SER A 8 -19.38 -3.84 61.38
CA SER A 8 -18.66 -2.98 60.44
C SER A 8 -17.49 -3.60 59.67
N MET A 9 -17.77 -4.17 58.50
CA MET A 9 -16.86 -4.17 57.37
C MET A 9 -17.68 -4.05 56.08
N GLU A 10 -17.13 -3.32 55.12
CA GLU A 10 -17.64 -3.08 53.76
C GLU A 10 -18.64 -1.93 53.61
N PHE A 11 -18.14 -0.69 53.67
CA PHE A 11 -18.61 0.40 52.79
C PHE A 11 -17.62 1.59 52.81
N GLU A 12 -16.33 1.35 52.55
CA GLU A 12 -15.35 2.43 52.33
C GLU A 12 -14.38 2.04 51.20
N ASP A 13 -14.86 1.89 49.97
CA ASP A 13 -13.94 1.79 48.81
C ASP A 13 -14.45 2.48 47.53
N SER A 14 -15.61 3.14 47.58
CA SER A 14 -16.17 3.84 46.41
C SER A 14 -15.78 5.33 46.36
N ASP A 15 -15.46 5.94 47.51
CA ASP A 15 -15.19 7.38 47.57
C ASP A 15 -13.71 7.72 47.33
N ASN A 16 -12.79 6.77 47.49
CA ASN A 16 -11.37 7.00 47.19
C ASN A 16 -11.07 6.99 45.68
N PHE A 17 -11.88 6.32 44.87
CA PHE A 17 -11.69 6.28 43.41
C PHE A 17 -12.19 7.56 42.73
N VAL A 18 -13.29 8.14 43.24
CA VAL A 18 -13.83 9.41 42.74
C VAL A 18 -12.94 10.58 43.17
N LEU A 19 -12.39 10.54 44.39
CA LEU A 19 -11.43 11.55 44.85
C LEU A 19 -10.06 11.46 44.15
N HIS A 20 -9.60 10.28 43.68
CA HIS A 20 -8.39 10.20 42.84
C HIS A 20 -8.61 10.74 41.43
N ARG A 21 -9.79 10.52 40.84
CA ARG A 21 -10.13 11.12 39.54
C ARG A 21 -10.39 12.62 39.66
N GLN A 22 -10.93 13.12 40.78
CA GLN A 22 -11.11 14.57 41.00
C GLN A 22 -9.83 15.27 41.47
N ARG A 23 -8.92 14.61 42.20
CA ARG A 23 -7.58 15.14 42.53
C ARG A 23 -6.65 15.22 41.32
N SER A 24 -6.78 14.33 40.34
CA SER A 24 -6.02 14.48 39.08
C SER A 24 -6.45 15.69 38.23
N TYR A 25 -7.55 16.37 38.58
CA TYR A 25 -7.95 17.65 37.94
C TYR A 25 -7.65 18.88 38.79
N GLN A 26 -7.22 18.73 40.05
CA GLN A 26 -6.95 19.87 40.94
C GLN A 26 -5.47 20.02 41.38
N ASP A 27 -4.60 19.06 41.07
CA ASP A 27 -3.14 19.15 41.34
C ASP A 27 -2.28 19.50 40.10
N ASN A 28 -2.85 20.16 39.08
CA ASN A 28 -2.08 20.73 37.96
C ASN A 28 -2.09 22.27 38.03
N ALA A 29 -1.54 22.82 39.11
CA ALA A 29 -1.16 24.22 39.15
C ALA A 29 -0.04 24.47 38.11
N TYR A 30 -0.43 25.07 36.98
CA TYR A 30 0.44 25.61 35.92
C TYR A 30 1.16 24.59 35.01
N GLU A 31 0.44 23.66 34.40
CA GLU A 31 0.93 23.09 33.15
C GLU A 31 0.95 24.23 32.11
N LYS A 32 2.16 24.69 31.79
CA LYS A 32 2.39 25.81 30.88
C LYS A 32 1.75 25.48 29.52
N LEU A 33 0.68 26.18 29.18
CA LEU A 33 0.05 26.09 27.86
C LEU A 33 1.13 26.18 26.78
N ASN A 34 1.28 25.10 26.00
CA ASN A 34 2.28 24.99 24.96
C ASN A 34 1.57 24.67 23.65
N LEU A 35 1.56 25.67 22.76
CA LEU A 35 1.05 25.51 21.41
C LEU A 35 2.17 25.02 20.49
N SER A 36 1.80 24.23 19.49
CA SER A 36 2.74 23.73 18.49
C SER A 36 3.38 24.88 17.71
N ALA A 37 4.65 24.70 17.32
CA ALA A 37 5.38 25.74 16.61
C ALA A 37 4.86 25.93 15.18
N PHE A 38 4.79 27.18 14.72
CA PHE A 38 4.32 27.53 13.38
C PHE A 38 5.10 28.71 12.80
N SER A 39 5.74 28.53 11.64
CA SER A 39 6.48 29.60 10.96
C SER A 39 5.80 30.21 9.74
N GLY A 40 4.80 29.52 9.18
CA GLY A 40 4.21 29.84 7.87
C GLY A 40 5.05 29.38 6.67
N ALA A 41 6.04 28.51 6.86
CA ALA A 41 6.83 27.94 5.76
C ALA A 41 6.07 26.84 5.00
N VAL A 42 6.29 26.79 3.68
CA VAL A 42 5.78 25.74 2.79
C VAL A 42 6.97 25.16 2.01
N PRO A 43 7.30 23.86 2.13
CA PRO A 43 6.62 22.83 2.94
C PRO A 43 6.80 23.03 4.46
N VAL A 44 5.89 22.44 5.26
CA VAL A 44 5.91 22.53 6.72
C VAL A 44 7.15 21.81 7.28
N PRO A 45 7.97 22.47 8.13
CA PRO A 45 9.13 21.83 8.77
C PRO A 45 8.73 20.69 9.71
N LYS A 46 9.64 19.71 9.91
CA LYS A 46 9.39 18.48 10.69
C LYS A 46 8.93 18.68 12.14
N ASN A 47 9.21 19.84 12.75
CA ASN A 47 8.86 20.14 14.14
C ASN A 47 7.83 21.29 14.24
N GLU A 48 7.13 21.56 13.15
CA GLU A 48 6.12 22.59 13.06
C GLU A 48 4.81 22.02 12.52
N VAL A 49 3.73 22.76 12.74
CA VAL A 49 2.39 22.37 12.30
C VAL A 49 1.91 23.26 11.16
N SER A 50 0.85 22.83 10.46
CA SER A 50 0.18 23.69 9.49
C SER A 50 -0.58 24.81 10.19
N PHE A 51 -0.97 25.86 9.45
CA PHE A 51 -1.82 26.91 10.02
C PHE A 51 -3.18 26.36 10.48
N GLU A 52 -3.73 25.39 9.74
CA GLU A 52 -5.03 24.77 10.02
C GLU A 52 -5.04 23.96 11.32
N ASP A 53 -3.90 23.35 11.67
CA ASP A 53 -3.71 22.63 12.93
C ASP A 53 -3.52 23.60 14.10
N LEU A 54 -2.68 24.64 13.92
CA LEU A 54 -2.51 25.68 14.93
C LEU A 54 -3.85 26.36 15.25
N LYS A 55 -4.67 26.66 14.24
CA LYS A 55 -5.99 27.26 14.42
C LYS A 55 -6.88 26.38 15.29
N LEU A 56 -6.89 25.07 15.05
CA LEU A 56 -7.63 24.11 15.86
C LEU A 56 -7.12 24.03 17.30
N GLU A 57 -5.80 23.99 17.51
CA GLU A 57 -5.22 24.03 18.84
C GLU A 57 -5.67 25.29 19.59
N VAL A 58 -5.57 26.46 18.96
CA VAL A 58 -5.96 27.76 19.53
C VAL A 58 -7.44 27.79 19.88
N ASP A 59 -8.31 27.35 18.98
CA ASP A 59 -9.77 27.31 19.21
C ASP A 59 -10.13 26.42 20.41
N ASN A 60 -9.47 25.27 20.54
CA ASN A 60 -9.67 24.37 21.68
C ASN A 60 -9.22 25.00 23.01
N VAL A 61 -8.05 25.65 23.04
CA VAL A 61 -7.51 26.21 24.30
C VAL A 61 -8.19 27.52 24.72
N LYS A 62 -8.76 28.27 23.77
CA LYS A 62 -9.54 29.49 24.08
C LYS A 62 -10.75 29.23 24.98
N VAL A 63 -11.32 28.02 24.93
CA VAL A 63 -12.46 27.62 25.77
C VAL A 63 -12.05 27.43 27.24
N ILE A 64 -10.78 27.08 27.48
CA ILE A 64 -10.30 26.63 28.79
C ILE A 64 -9.44 27.71 29.46
N TYR A 65 -8.62 28.42 28.69
CA TYR A 65 -7.60 29.34 29.21
C TYR A 65 -7.96 30.81 29.00
N SER A 66 -7.43 31.67 29.87
CA SER A 66 -7.58 33.12 29.71
C SER A 66 -6.96 33.61 28.40
N GLN A 67 -7.56 34.66 27.81
CA GLN A 67 -7.07 35.31 26.59
C GLN A 67 -5.59 35.71 26.70
N ASN A 68 -5.13 36.17 27.87
CA ASN A 68 -3.74 36.54 28.10
C ASN A 68 -2.80 35.32 28.06
N THR A 69 -3.21 34.20 28.65
CA THR A 69 -2.43 32.95 28.64
C THR A 69 -2.30 32.40 27.21
N VAL A 70 -3.40 32.40 26.45
CA VAL A 70 -3.41 31.96 25.05
C VAL A 70 -2.53 32.87 24.20
N LYS A 71 -2.68 34.20 24.34
CA LYS A 71 -1.86 35.19 23.61
C LYS A 71 -0.37 35.04 23.88
N GLN A 72 0.03 34.80 25.13
CA GLN A 72 1.45 34.57 25.47
C GLN A 72 1.98 33.26 24.90
N SER A 73 1.16 32.22 24.87
CA SER A 73 1.53 30.91 24.32
C SER A 73 1.65 30.98 22.80
N LEU A 74 0.71 31.67 22.14
CA LEU A 74 0.72 31.93 20.71
C LEU A 74 1.98 32.69 20.30
N ARG A 75 2.35 33.74 21.05
CA ARG A 75 3.62 34.49 20.83
C ARG A 75 4.87 33.61 20.87
N LYS A 76 4.87 32.53 21.64
CA LYS A 76 6.01 31.58 21.75
C LYS A 76 5.99 30.53 20.65
N ALA A 77 4.80 30.12 20.22
CA ALA A 77 4.58 29.18 19.13
C ALA A 77 4.91 29.76 17.76
N LEU A 78 4.59 31.03 17.51
CA LEU A 78 4.88 31.67 16.24
C LEU A 78 6.39 31.84 16.01
N ARG A 79 6.85 31.47 14.81
CA ARG A 79 8.23 31.57 14.32
C ARG A 79 8.26 32.25 12.95
N GLY A 80 9.46 32.47 12.40
CA GLY A 80 9.64 32.86 11.00
C GLY A 80 8.79 34.04 10.53
N GLN A 81 8.06 33.83 9.42
CA GLN A 81 7.21 34.85 8.79
C GLN A 81 5.98 35.16 9.64
N ALA A 82 5.36 34.14 10.23
CA ALA A 82 4.19 34.28 11.08
C ALA A 82 4.47 35.17 12.31
N LYS A 83 5.62 34.98 12.97
CA LYS A 83 6.05 35.84 14.09
C LYS A 83 6.27 37.28 13.65
N ARG A 84 6.88 37.51 12.48
CA ARG A 84 7.09 38.87 11.95
C ARG A 84 5.76 39.58 11.69
N LYS A 85 4.77 38.87 11.13
CA LYS A 85 3.42 39.41 10.92
C LYS A 85 2.78 39.85 12.24
N MET A 86 2.79 38.99 13.25
CA MET A 86 2.28 39.33 14.58
C MET A 86 2.99 40.55 15.21
N LEU A 87 4.31 40.70 15.01
CA LEU A 87 5.06 41.84 15.56
C LEU A 87 4.70 43.19 14.94
N HIS A 88 4.16 43.21 13.71
CA HIS A 88 3.67 44.43 13.08
C HIS A 88 2.25 44.82 13.52
N MET A 89 1.58 43.95 14.29
CA MET A 89 0.28 44.25 14.87
C MET A 89 0.41 45.12 16.12
N LYS A 90 -0.69 45.74 16.54
CA LYS A 90 -0.74 46.53 17.78
C LYS A 90 -0.46 45.64 19.01
N PRO A 91 0.27 46.13 20.03
CA PRO A 91 0.55 45.35 21.24
C PRO A 91 -0.70 44.80 21.94
N GLU A 92 -1.80 45.55 21.86
CA GLU A 92 -3.10 45.26 22.45
C GLU A 92 -3.90 44.23 21.65
N ALA A 93 -3.46 43.85 20.45
CA ALA A 93 -4.23 43.02 19.52
C ALA A 93 -4.76 41.74 20.19
N THR A 94 -6.04 41.44 20.00
CA THR A 94 -6.68 40.27 20.62
C THR A 94 -6.19 38.99 19.96
N VAL A 95 -6.44 37.83 20.59
CA VAL A 95 -6.09 36.54 19.97
C VAL A 95 -6.88 36.34 18.66
N GLU A 96 -8.11 36.84 18.58
CA GLU A 96 -8.94 36.80 17.37
C GLU A 96 -8.36 37.63 16.23
N GLU A 97 -7.91 38.85 16.51
CA GLU A 97 -7.25 39.69 15.51
C GLU A 97 -5.96 39.05 15.00
N ILE A 98 -5.15 38.47 15.90
CA ILE A 98 -3.93 37.76 15.52
C ILE A 98 -4.27 36.55 14.63
N MET A 99 -5.27 35.76 15.00
CA MET A 99 -5.67 34.59 14.21
C MET A 99 -6.26 34.99 12.86
N SER A 100 -7.01 36.09 12.78
CA SER A 100 -7.54 36.62 11.52
C SER A 100 -6.43 37.05 10.57
N GLU A 101 -5.44 37.82 11.05
CA GLU A 101 -4.30 38.25 10.23
C GLU A 101 -3.49 37.03 9.75
N LEU A 102 -3.33 36.00 10.59
CA LEU A 102 -2.65 34.77 10.16
C LEU A 102 -3.48 33.99 9.12
N ASP A 103 -4.81 33.97 9.23
CA ASP A 103 -5.71 33.34 8.26
C ASP A 103 -5.62 34.03 6.90
N ASP A 104 -5.55 35.36 6.86
CA ASP A 104 -5.44 36.13 5.62
C ASP A 104 -4.12 35.87 4.88
N ASN A 105 -3.04 35.57 5.59
CA ASN A 105 -1.71 35.37 5.01
C ASN A 105 -1.33 33.89 4.79
N PHE A 106 -1.80 32.99 5.64
CA PHE A 106 -1.39 31.58 5.68
C PHE A 106 -2.57 30.60 5.62
N GLY A 107 -3.80 31.09 5.72
CA GLY A 107 -5.01 30.29 5.59
C GLY A 107 -5.17 29.71 4.20
N ASN A 108 -5.99 28.66 4.12
CA ASN A 108 -6.26 28.02 2.85
C ASN A 108 -7.17 28.90 1.98
N VAL A 109 -6.56 29.56 0.98
CA VAL A 109 -7.25 30.44 0.02
C VAL A 109 -8.14 29.71 -0.99
N ALA A 110 -8.14 28.37 -1.01
CA ALA A 110 -8.99 27.63 -1.95
C ALA A 110 -10.48 27.92 -1.70
N SER A 111 -11.24 28.02 -2.80
CA SER A 111 -12.69 28.14 -2.74
C SER A 111 -13.32 26.86 -2.19
N ILE A 112 -14.52 27.00 -1.61
CA ILE A 112 -15.31 25.85 -1.12
C ILE A 112 -15.49 24.82 -2.23
N ASP A 113 -15.83 25.26 -3.44
CA ASP A 113 -16.03 24.38 -4.60
C ASP A 113 -14.77 23.60 -4.96
N THR A 114 -13.60 24.25 -4.85
CA THR A 114 -12.31 23.59 -5.11
C THR A 114 -12.02 22.53 -4.06
N MET A 115 -12.24 22.82 -2.78
CA MET A 115 -12.06 21.85 -1.69
C MET A 115 -13.03 20.68 -1.81
N LEU A 116 -14.31 20.98 -2.10
CA LEU A 116 -15.33 19.97 -2.28
C LEU A 116 -15.04 19.10 -3.50
N SER A 117 -14.59 19.68 -4.61
CA SER A 117 -14.17 18.93 -5.80
C SER A 117 -13.00 18.01 -5.48
N LYS A 118 -11.98 18.50 -4.76
CA LYS A 118 -10.86 17.67 -4.29
C LYS A 118 -11.34 16.49 -3.44
N PHE A 119 -12.21 16.73 -2.47
CA PHE A 119 -12.82 15.66 -1.67
C PHE A 119 -13.59 14.66 -2.54
N LEU A 120 -14.46 15.15 -3.43
CA LEU A 120 -15.30 14.31 -4.28
C LEU A 120 -14.52 13.52 -5.33
N MET A 121 -13.30 13.93 -5.67
CA MET A 121 -12.42 13.26 -6.63
C MET A 121 -11.28 12.45 -5.98
N ALA A 122 -11.08 12.56 -4.66
CA ALA A 122 -9.95 11.95 -3.96
C ALA A 122 -10.04 10.42 -3.96
N GLU A 123 -9.05 9.72 -4.53
CA GLU A 123 -8.97 8.25 -4.53
C GLU A 123 -7.78 7.79 -3.69
N GLN A 124 -7.82 6.55 -3.20
CA GLN A 124 -6.73 5.92 -2.47
C GLN A 124 -5.48 5.79 -3.35
N GLU A 125 -4.33 6.23 -2.83
CA GLU A 125 -3.07 6.19 -3.56
C GLU A 125 -2.46 4.78 -3.62
N GLN A 126 -1.44 4.58 -4.47
CA GLN A 126 -0.90 3.24 -4.78
C GLN A 126 -0.35 2.47 -3.57
N ASN A 127 0.23 3.20 -2.61
CA ASN A 127 0.91 2.63 -1.45
C ASN A 127 0.27 3.12 -0.14
N GLU A 128 -0.94 3.67 -0.21
CA GLU A 128 -1.64 4.22 0.93
C GLU A 128 -2.49 3.12 1.57
N THR A 129 -2.29 2.90 2.86
CA THR A 129 -3.08 1.95 3.65
C THR A 129 -4.51 2.47 3.84
N ILE A 130 -5.46 1.59 4.17
CA ILE A 130 -6.85 1.99 4.46
C ILE A 130 -6.93 3.02 5.60
N SER A 131 -6.03 2.92 6.58
CA SER A 131 -5.99 3.85 7.70
C SER A 131 -5.53 5.24 7.28
N GLU A 132 -4.45 5.31 6.48
CA GLU A 132 -3.94 6.57 5.91
C GLU A 132 -4.97 7.21 4.97
N TRP A 133 -5.59 6.40 4.11
CA TRP A 133 -6.69 6.85 3.25
C TRP A 133 -7.84 7.44 4.05
N GLY A 134 -8.25 6.75 5.12
CA GLY A 134 -9.27 7.21 6.04
C GLY A 134 -8.94 8.57 6.66
N LEU A 135 -7.71 8.74 7.14
CA LEU A 135 -7.26 10.02 7.72
C LEU A 135 -7.26 11.15 6.69
N ARG A 136 -6.76 10.88 5.48
CA ARG A 136 -6.70 11.90 4.41
C ARG A 136 -8.08 12.33 3.94
N ILE A 137 -9.03 11.40 3.79
CA ILE A 137 -10.39 11.75 3.39
C ILE A 137 -11.14 12.50 4.50
N GLU A 138 -10.91 12.16 5.77
CA GLU A 138 -11.41 12.88 6.94
C GLU A 138 -10.90 14.33 6.95
N GLU A 139 -9.60 14.53 6.72
CA GLU A 139 -8.96 15.85 6.64
C GLU A 139 -9.55 16.70 5.50
N LEU A 140 -9.72 16.12 4.31
CA LEU A 140 -10.34 16.82 3.17
C LEU A 140 -11.77 17.27 3.48
N LEU A 141 -12.57 16.42 4.14
CA LEU A 141 -13.93 16.79 4.53
C LEU A 141 -13.94 17.85 5.64
N LEU A 142 -13.00 17.78 6.59
CA LEU A 142 -12.86 18.77 7.65
C LEU A 142 -12.64 20.17 7.07
N HIS A 143 -11.78 20.31 6.06
CA HIS A 143 -11.57 21.60 5.40
C HIS A 143 -12.82 22.16 4.72
N VAL A 144 -13.62 21.31 4.07
CA VAL A 144 -14.90 21.71 3.45
C VAL A 144 -15.88 22.18 4.53
N THR A 145 -16.07 21.37 5.56
CA THR A 145 -17.06 21.59 6.62
C THR A 145 -16.77 22.81 7.48
N ARG A 146 -15.51 23.25 7.56
CA ARG A 146 -15.14 24.53 8.21
C ARG A 146 -15.70 25.75 7.48
N LYS A 147 -15.86 25.67 6.15
CA LYS A 147 -16.36 26.78 5.33
C LYS A 147 -17.84 26.63 4.95
N THR A 148 -18.44 25.47 5.16
CA THR A 148 -19.83 25.16 4.80
C THR A 148 -20.68 24.79 6.00
N ARG A 149 -21.94 25.20 6.02
CA ARG A 149 -22.93 24.68 6.97
C ARG A 149 -23.55 23.39 6.42
N LEU A 150 -22.84 22.28 6.59
CA LEU A 150 -23.37 20.93 6.32
C LEU A 150 -23.92 20.33 7.60
N ASP A 151 -24.99 19.54 7.49
CA ASP A 151 -25.50 18.78 8.63
C ASP A 151 -24.55 17.63 9.00
N GLU A 152 -24.49 17.26 10.29
CA GLU A 152 -23.60 16.19 10.75
C GLU A 152 -23.92 14.83 10.11
N HIS A 153 -25.18 14.56 9.80
CA HIS A 153 -25.56 13.35 9.09
C HIS A 153 -25.06 13.36 7.65
N GLU A 154 -25.18 14.49 6.97
CA GLU A 154 -24.68 14.68 5.60
C GLU A 154 -23.16 14.50 5.54
N LYS A 155 -22.42 15.08 6.48
CA LYS A 155 -20.96 14.91 6.59
C LYS A 155 -20.57 13.44 6.69
N LYS A 156 -21.19 12.71 7.64
CA LYS A 156 -20.90 11.28 7.86
C LYS A 156 -21.25 10.43 6.65
N ASP A 157 -22.36 10.71 5.97
CA ASP A 157 -22.74 9.95 4.78
C ASP A 157 -21.87 10.28 3.56
N MET A 158 -21.49 11.55 3.37
CA MET A 158 -20.50 11.96 2.36
C MET A 158 -19.16 11.26 2.58
N LEU A 159 -18.66 11.28 3.83
CA LEU A 159 -17.42 10.63 4.22
C LEU A 159 -17.46 9.13 3.90
N ARG A 160 -18.51 8.44 4.36
CA ARG A 160 -18.71 7.01 4.13
C ARG A 160 -18.75 6.67 2.64
N LYS A 161 -19.55 7.41 1.86
CA LYS A 161 -19.69 7.21 0.42
C LYS A 161 -18.37 7.42 -0.31
N ARG A 162 -17.66 8.51 0.01
CA ARG A 162 -16.39 8.82 -0.67
C ARG A 162 -15.30 7.84 -0.27
N PHE A 163 -15.20 7.49 1.00
CA PHE A 163 -14.23 6.52 1.51
C PHE A 163 -14.31 5.18 0.77
N TRP A 164 -15.52 4.60 0.64
CA TRP A 164 -15.70 3.33 -0.07
C TRP A 164 -15.55 3.46 -1.58
N ARG A 165 -16.10 4.52 -2.19
CA ARG A 165 -15.99 4.73 -3.66
C ARG A 165 -14.55 4.97 -4.11
N GLY A 166 -13.77 5.67 -3.29
CA GLY A 166 -12.37 6.00 -3.55
C GLY A 166 -11.38 4.87 -3.27
N LEU A 167 -11.83 3.70 -2.80
CA LEU A 167 -10.96 2.54 -2.66
C LEU A 167 -10.39 2.12 -4.01
N ARG A 168 -9.08 1.87 -4.05
CA ARG A 168 -8.37 1.45 -5.25
C ARG A 168 -8.45 -0.06 -5.50
N ASN A 169 -8.49 -0.84 -4.42
CA ASN A 169 -8.51 -2.30 -4.52
C ASN A 169 -9.93 -2.80 -4.82
N GLU A 170 -10.20 -3.15 -6.07
CA GLU A 170 -11.50 -3.67 -6.52
C GLU A 170 -11.88 -5.01 -5.86
N GLU A 171 -10.92 -5.87 -5.52
CA GLU A 171 -11.19 -7.13 -4.80
C GLU A 171 -11.77 -6.83 -3.40
N LEU A 172 -11.13 -5.89 -2.69
CA LEU A 172 -11.59 -5.42 -1.39
C LEU A 172 -12.94 -4.70 -1.48
N LYS A 173 -13.13 -3.87 -2.50
CA LYS A 173 -14.39 -3.14 -2.73
C LYS A 173 -15.56 -4.10 -2.97
N ASN A 174 -15.33 -5.17 -3.72
CA ASN A 174 -16.33 -6.21 -3.98
C ASN A 174 -16.64 -7.02 -2.72
N ALA A 175 -15.61 -7.44 -1.96
CA ALA A 175 -15.80 -8.15 -0.69
C ALA A 175 -16.63 -7.32 0.32
N THR A 176 -16.37 -6.02 0.38
CA THR A 176 -17.00 -5.10 1.35
C THR A 176 -18.30 -4.46 0.86
N ARG A 177 -18.78 -4.79 -0.35
CA ARG A 177 -19.98 -4.19 -0.94
C ARG A 177 -21.23 -4.38 -0.08
N VAL A 178 -21.41 -5.59 0.45
CA VAL A 178 -22.57 -5.92 1.31
C VAL A 178 -22.54 -5.07 2.59
N HIS A 179 -21.36 -4.88 3.18
CA HIS A 179 -21.16 -4.03 4.36
C HIS A 179 -21.42 -2.54 4.10
N PHE A 180 -21.12 -2.07 2.89
CA PHE A 180 -21.46 -0.71 2.48
C PHE A 180 -22.98 -0.54 2.28
N GLU A 181 -23.63 -1.51 1.64
CA GLU A 181 -25.07 -1.49 1.37
C GLU A 181 -25.92 -1.66 2.64
N SER A 182 -25.41 -2.36 3.66
CA SER A 182 -26.05 -2.49 4.97
C SER A 182 -26.07 -1.20 5.81
N LYS A 183 -25.65 -0.06 5.24
CA LYS A 183 -25.65 1.28 5.87
C LYS A 183 -24.88 1.34 7.19
N LEU A 184 -23.78 0.59 7.31
CA LEU A 184 -22.86 0.74 8.44
C LEU A 184 -22.39 2.19 8.55
N THR A 185 -22.09 2.60 9.78
CA THR A 185 -21.42 3.87 10.03
C THR A 185 -20.04 3.87 9.39
N TYR A 186 -19.46 5.06 9.19
CA TYR A 186 -18.12 5.20 8.64
C TYR A 186 -17.07 4.42 9.46
N GLU A 187 -17.15 4.50 10.79
CA GLU A 187 -16.23 3.85 11.73
C GLU A 187 -16.32 2.31 11.62
N GLU A 188 -17.54 1.76 11.63
CA GLU A 188 -17.77 0.32 11.47
C GLU A 188 -17.30 -0.17 10.10
N LEU A 189 -17.56 0.60 9.04
CA LEU A 189 -17.12 0.28 7.69
C LEU A 189 -15.59 0.26 7.59
N LYS A 190 -14.91 1.23 8.21
CA LYS A 190 -13.44 1.31 8.28
C LYS A 190 -12.84 0.09 8.99
N ILE A 191 -13.46 -0.37 10.08
CA ILE A 191 -13.03 -1.59 10.79
C ILE A 191 -13.19 -2.81 9.87
N LYS A 192 -14.36 -2.99 9.27
CA LYS A 192 -14.64 -4.13 8.36
C LYS A 192 -13.70 -4.16 7.16
N LEU A 193 -13.41 -3.01 6.58
CA LEU A 193 -12.46 -2.89 5.48
C LEU A 193 -11.05 -3.34 5.87
N ARG A 194 -10.61 -3.04 7.10
CA ARG A 194 -9.29 -3.47 7.59
C ARG A 194 -9.25 -4.97 7.89
N GLU A 195 -10.35 -5.54 8.39
CA GLU A 195 -10.48 -6.99 8.60
C GLU A 195 -10.34 -7.72 7.25
N GLU A 196 -11.10 -7.30 6.25
CA GLU A 196 -11.07 -7.88 4.89
C GLU A 196 -9.72 -7.68 4.19
N GLU A 197 -9.10 -6.51 4.33
CA GLU A 197 -7.75 -6.27 3.79
C GLU A 197 -6.73 -7.26 4.37
N PHE A 198 -6.82 -7.52 5.67
CA PHE A 198 -5.98 -8.49 6.35
C PHE A 198 -6.23 -9.93 5.87
N GLU A 199 -7.49 -10.33 5.67
CA GLU A 199 -7.84 -11.66 5.15
C GLU A 199 -7.38 -11.88 3.71
N ILE A 200 -7.54 -10.88 2.84
CA ILE A 200 -7.06 -10.90 1.46
C ILE A 200 -5.53 -11.02 1.44
N GLN A 201 -4.84 -10.30 2.32
CA GLN A 201 -3.38 -10.35 2.42
C GLN A 201 -2.90 -11.74 2.84
N ILE A 202 -3.51 -12.34 3.86
CA ILE A 202 -3.21 -13.72 4.29
C ILE A 202 -3.43 -14.72 3.15
N SER A 203 -4.53 -14.56 2.41
CA SER A 203 -4.88 -15.47 1.31
C SER A 203 -3.86 -15.39 0.18
N LYS A 204 -3.36 -14.19 -0.14
CA LYS A 204 -2.29 -13.97 -1.13
C LYS A 204 -0.96 -14.57 -0.70
N ASP A 205 -0.62 -14.47 0.58
CA ASP A 205 0.63 -15.04 1.11
C ASP A 205 0.58 -16.57 1.14
N ARG A 206 -0.57 -17.16 1.49
CA ARG A 206 -0.81 -18.61 1.36
C ARG A 206 -0.77 -19.08 -0.10
N GLY A 207 -1.27 -18.27 -1.04
CA GLY A 207 -1.22 -18.54 -2.48
C GLY A 207 0.21 -18.54 -3.04
N LYS A 208 1.04 -17.58 -2.62
CA LYS A 208 2.47 -17.54 -2.97
C LYS A 208 3.25 -18.74 -2.42
N GLN A 209 2.89 -19.23 -1.24
CA GLN A 209 3.49 -20.41 -0.62
C GLN A 209 3.10 -21.73 -1.33
N LYS A 210 2.00 -21.76 -2.08
CA LYS A 210 1.65 -22.90 -2.95
C LYS A 210 2.47 -22.95 -4.25
N CYS A 211 2.95 -21.82 -4.77
CA CYS A 211 3.87 -21.81 -5.91
C CYS A 211 5.34 -22.09 -5.52
N SER A 212 5.75 -21.83 -4.27
CA SER A 212 7.10 -22.22 -3.82
C SER A 212 7.23 -23.72 -3.55
N ARG A 213 6.13 -24.42 -3.20
CA ARG A 213 6.15 -25.88 -2.99
C ARG A 213 6.34 -26.68 -4.29
N VAL A 214 5.88 -26.15 -5.43
CA VAL A 214 6.12 -26.76 -6.75
C VAL A 214 7.58 -26.56 -7.19
N HIS A 215 8.22 -25.45 -6.79
CA HIS A 215 9.65 -25.24 -7.03
C HIS A 215 10.55 -26.10 -6.12
N GLN A 216 10.15 -26.38 -4.88
CA GLN A 216 10.90 -27.31 -4.00
C GLN A 216 10.78 -28.77 -4.44
N SER A 217 9.63 -29.21 -4.98
CA SER A 217 9.52 -30.54 -5.58
C SER A 217 10.30 -30.67 -6.90
N ALA A 218 10.50 -29.58 -7.63
CA ALA A 218 11.31 -29.56 -8.86
C ALA A 218 12.82 -29.46 -8.60
N LEU A 219 13.23 -28.93 -7.44
CA LEU A 219 14.65 -28.92 -7.01
C LEU A 219 15.08 -30.29 -6.48
N ASN A 220 14.25 -30.95 -5.66
CA ASN A 220 14.55 -32.30 -5.17
C ASN A 220 14.58 -33.36 -6.30
N ALA A 221 13.77 -33.19 -7.36
CA ALA A 221 13.82 -34.08 -8.54
C ALA A 221 15.03 -33.82 -9.45
N LYS A 222 15.66 -32.63 -9.38
CA LYS A 222 16.91 -32.34 -10.09
C LYS A 222 18.13 -32.92 -9.37
N ASP A 223 18.12 -32.92 -8.04
CA ASP A 223 19.23 -33.49 -7.25
C ASP A 223 19.34 -35.02 -7.42
N GLU A 224 18.22 -35.75 -7.54
CA GLU A 224 18.24 -37.19 -7.87
C GLU A 224 18.67 -37.47 -9.31
N GLY A 225 18.27 -36.62 -10.26
CA GLY A 225 18.66 -36.73 -11.66
C GLY A 225 20.16 -36.46 -11.88
N ASP A 226 20.71 -35.45 -11.20
CA ASP A 226 22.13 -35.10 -11.29
C ASP A 226 23.02 -36.13 -10.58
N GLU A 227 22.54 -36.77 -9.50
CA GLU A 227 23.28 -37.85 -8.85
C GLU A 227 23.27 -39.14 -9.67
N LEU A 228 22.14 -39.48 -10.31
CA LEU A 228 22.08 -40.58 -11.29
C LEU A 228 22.94 -40.30 -12.53
N LEU A 229 22.97 -39.05 -13.01
CA LEU A 229 23.81 -38.66 -14.13
C LEU A 229 25.31 -38.76 -13.77
N LYS A 230 25.71 -38.32 -12.58
CA LYS A 230 27.08 -38.50 -12.07
C LYS A 230 27.45 -39.98 -11.92
N GLN A 231 26.53 -40.82 -11.45
CA GLN A 231 26.75 -42.27 -11.37
C GLN A 231 26.86 -42.93 -12.75
N LEU A 232 26.08 -42.47 -13.73
CA LEU A 232 26.16 -42.90 -15.12
C LEU A 232 27.48 -42.48 -15.77
N ILE A 233 27.92 -41.24 -15.56
CA ILE A 233 29.21 -40.74 -16.06
C ILE A 233 30.37 -41.56 -15.48
N ARG A 234 30.39 -41.80 -14.16
CA ARG A 234 31.41 -42.65 -13.54
C ARG A 234 31.42 -44.08 -14.09
N LYS A 235 30.25 -44.67 -14.33
CA LYS A 235 30.16 -46.00 -14.95
C LYS A 235 30.62 -46.02 -16.40
N ILE A 236 30.40 -44.94 -17.15
CA ILE A 236 30.91 -44.80 -18.52
C ILE A 236 32.43 -44.66 -18.49
N GLU A 237 33.00 -43.84 -17.61
CA GLU A 237 34.45 -43.71 -17.45
C GLU A 237 35.12 -45.03 -17.03
N ASP A 238 34.50 -45.79 -16.13
CA ASP A 238 34.98 -47.12 -15.73
C ASP A 238 34.89 -48.14 -16.88
N LEU A 239 33.87 -48.03 -17.74
CA LEU A 239 33.73 -48.88 -18.91
C LEU A 239 34.72 -48.48 -20.02
N GLU A 240 34.96 -47.20 -20.24
CA GLU A 240 35.98 -46.70 -21.17
C GLU A 240 37.36 -47.15 -20.74
N LYS A 241 37.68 -47.04 -19.45
CA LYS A 241 38.93 -47.54 -18.89
C LYS A 241 39.08 -49.06 -19.07
N LYS A 242 38.02 -49.83 -18.82
CA LYS A 242 38.03 -51.28 -19.09
C LYS A 242 38.17 -51.60 -20.57
N VAL A 243 37.56 -50.82 -21.46
CA VAL A 243 37.69 -51.01 -22.92
C VAL A 243 39.10 -50.67 -23.39
N ASP A 244 39.76 -49.67 -22.80
CA ASP A 244 41.14 -49.33 -23.11
C ASP A 244 42.12 -50.34 -22.53
N ASP A 245 41.87 -50.87 -21.33
CA ASP A 245 42.63 -51.98 -20.76
C ASP A 245 42.48 -53.25 -21.63
N PHE A 246 41.27 -53.56 -22.11
CA PHE A 246 41.03 -54.67 -23.05
C PHE A 246 41.68 -54.46 -24.43
N LYS A 247 41.80 -53.21 -24.90
CA LYS A 247 42.50 -52.90 -26.17
C LYS A 247 44.02 -52.93 -26.01
N ASN A 248 44.54 -52.54 -24.85
CA ASN A 248 45.96 -52.60 -24.53
C ASN A 248 46.44 -54.04 -24.30
N GLU A 249 45.61 -54.91 -23.70
CA GLU A 249 45.89 -56.35 -23.63
C GLU A 249 45.91 -57.00 -25.01
N ARG A 250 45.05 -56.57 -25.95
CA ARG A 250 45.09 -57.06 -27.35
C ARG A 250 46.27 -56.56 -28.18
N ASN A 251 46.89 -55.44 -27.80
CA ASN A 251 48.01 -54.84 -28.54
C ASN A 251 49.40 -55.29 -28.04
N LEU A 252 49.47 -56.09 -26.97
CA LEU A 252 50.72 -56.70 -26.47
C LEU A 252 50.94 -58.15 -26.96
N GLU A 253 49.97 -58.77 -27.65
CA GLU A 253 50.09 -60.12 -28.24
C GLU A 253 50.10 -60.15 -29.78
N SER A 254 50.50 -59.06 -30.45
CA SER A 254 50.72 -59.12 -31.91
C SER A 254 51.88 -58.25 -32.36
N GLY A 255 53.09 -58.72 -32.01
CA GLY A 255 54.31 -58.44 -32.74
C GLY A 255 54.91 -59.73 -33.29
N ASP A 256 55.01 -59.79 -34.62
CA ASP A 256 55.95 -60.60 -35.42
C ASP A 256 55.49 -61.94 -36.08
N HIS A 257 55.06 -61.79 -37.34
CA HIS A 257 55.60 -62.45 -38.55
C HIS A 257 55.63 -63.99 -38.67
N ARG A 258 54.75 -64.57 -39.52
CA ARG A 258 55.04 -65.12 -40.87
C ARG A 258 54.10 -66.26 -41.31
N ASN A 259 53.89 -66.30 -42.63
CA ASN A 259 53.61 -67.50 -43.47
C ASN A 259 52.21 -68.13 -43.32
N ARG A 260 51.57 -68.70 -44.34
CA ARG A 260 51.84 -68.93 -45.76
C ARG A 260 50.61 -69.69 -46.28
N ASP A 261 50.26 -69.47 -47.55
CA ASP A 261 49.47 -70.31 -48.46
C ASP A 261 48.36 -71.23 -47.90
N THR A 262 47.13 -71.10 -48.41
CA THR A 262 46.61 -71.96 -49.50
C THR A 262 45.06 -71.94 -49.60
N SER A 263 44.62 -71.73 -50.83
CA SER A 263 43.50 -72.38 -51.51
C SER A 263 42.04 -72.29 -51.02
N ARG A 264 41.25 -71.61 -51.87
CA ARG A 264 40.06 -72.10 -52.60
C ARG A 264 38.77 -72.46 -51.82
N HIS A 265 37.72 -71.63 -52.01
CA HIS A 265 36.40 -71.92 -52.64
C HIS A 265 35.38 -70.89 -52.09
N ARG A 266 34.79 -69.97 -52.88
CA ARG A 266 33.79 -70.08 -53.97
C ARG A 266 32.36 -69.80 -53.45
N GLY A 267 31.75 -68.71 -53.95
CA GLY A 267 30.33 -68.32 -53.83
C GLY A 267 30.12 -67.15 -52.85
N GLY A 268 29.85 -65.90 -53.26
CA GLY A 268 28.67 -65.42 -54.02
C GLY A 268 27.56 -65.05 -53.01
N SER A 269 26.89 -63.90 -52.92
CA SER A 269 26.55 -62.78 -53.82
C SER A 269 26.19 -61.57 -52.95
N ARG A 270 26.68 -60.35 -53.22
CA ARG A 270 25.97 -59.21 -53.86
C ARG A 270 24.57 -58.86 -53.31
N GLY A 271 24.46 -57.60 -52.85
CA GLY A 271 23.23 -56.80 -52.80
C GLY A 271 23.35 -55.64 -51.78
N HIS A 272 23.88 -54.45 -52.12
CA HIS A 272 23.19 -53.28 -52.70
C HIS A 272 21.97 -52.76 -51.91
N GLY A 273 22.04 -51.49 -51.48
CA GLY A 273 20.91 -50.65 -51.06
C GLY A 273 21.31 -49.68 -49.94
N ARG A 274 21.93 -48.51 -50.22
CA ARG A 274 21.36 -47.23 -50.70
C ARG A 274 20.28 -46.62 -49.79
N GLY A 275 20.58 -45.39 -49.34
CA GLY A 275 19.61 -44.33 -49.01
C GLY A 275 19.06 -44.40 -47.58
N ASN A 276 18.78 -43.30 -46.89
CA ASN A 276 18.63 -41.93 -47.34
C ASN A 276 18.80 -40.98 -46.16
N HIS A 277 19.54 -39.90 -46.39
CA HIS A 277 19.39 -38.65 -45.65
C HIS A 277 18.00 -38.07 -45.93
N TYR A 278 17.33 -37.55 -44.89
CA TYR A 278 16.47 -36.38 -45.06
C TYR A 278 16.43 -35.56 -43.76
N VAL A 279 17.18 -34.47 -43.77
CA VAL A 279 16.92 -33.28 -42.95
C VAL A 279 15.94 -32.43 -43.75
N PRO A 280 14.95 -31.78 -43.12
CA PRO A 280 14.79 -30.39 -43.46
C PRO A 280 14.56 -29.48 -42.26
N TYR A 281 15.02 -28.27 -42.52
CA TYR A 281 15.09 -27.06 -41.74
C TYR A 281 13.72 -26.47 -41.35
N ASN A 282 13.74 -25.78 -40.22
CA ASN A 282 12.93 -24.62 -39.81
C ASN A 282 12.15 -23.88 -40.91
N ARG A 283 10.91 -23.50 -40.61
CA ARG A 283 10.37 -22.20 -41.04
C ARG A 283 9.36 -21.60 -40.05
N SER A 284 9.80 -20.51 -39.44
CA SER A 284 9.03 -19.45 -38.79
C SER A 284 7.86 -18.95 -39.64
N LYS A 285 6.73 -18.62 -38.99
CA LYS A 285 5.86 -17.52 -39.41
C LYS A 285 5.02 -16.99 -38.25
N ASN A 286 5.47 -15.85 -37.72
CA ASN A 286 4.62 -14.87 -37.06
C ASN A 286 3.68 -14.25 -38.11
N GLU A 287 2.37 -14.29 -37.88
CA GLU A 287 1.43 -13.39 -38.56
C GLU A 287 0.57 -12.68 -37.52
N ALA A 288 0.80 -11.37 -37.44
CA ALA A 288 0.00 -10.40 -36.72
C ALA A 288 -1.37 -10.25 -37.39
N SER A 289 -2.42 -10.10 -36.59
CA SER A 289 -3.73 -9.63 -37.06
C SER A 289 -4.05 -8.29 -36.41
N ASN A 290 -3.86 -7.25 -37.20
CA ASN A 290 -4.39 -5.90 -37.03
C ASN A 290 -5.68 -5.81 -37.87
N ARG A 291 -6.82 -5.45 -37.27
CA ARG A 291 -8.02 -5.00 -38.01
C ARG A 291 -8.68 -3.84 -37.26
N GLN A 292 -8.32 -2.63 -37.68
CA GLN A 292 -9.19 -1.45 -37.64
C GLN A 292 -10.26 -1.60 -38.72
N MET A 293 -11.51 -1.26 -38.38
CA MET A 293 -12.56 -0.96 -39.36
C MET A 293 -13.10 0.44 -39.08
N THR A 294 -12.94 1.28 -40.10
CA THR A 294 -13.49 2.62 -40.28
C THR A 294 -14.72 2.55 -41.18
N GLU A 295 -15.77 3.32 -40.89
CA GLU A 295 -16.74 3.97 -41.81
C GLU A 295 -17.81 4.64 -40.91
N ARG A 296 -18.00 5.97 -40.81
CA ARG A 296 -18.43 7.06 -41.73
C ARG A 296 -19.83 6.93 -42.35
N SER A 297 -20.76 7.78 -41.87
CA SER A 297 -21.81 8.53 -42.63
C SER A 297 -22.34 9.62 -41.69
N THR A 298 -22.07 10.92 -41.89
CA THR A 298 -22.65 11.93 -42.82
C THR A 298 -24.16 12.14 -42.68
N GLY A 299 -24.53 13.33 -42.21
CA GLY A 299 -25.87 13.91 -42.27
C GLY A 299 -25.85 15.35 -41.73
N THR A 300 -25.86 16.31 -42.65
CA THR A 300 -25.76 17.77 -42.53
C THR A 300 -27.11 18.48 -42.39
N SER A 301 -27.11 19.67 -41.76
CA SER A 301 -27.80 20.95 -42.08
C SER A 301 -28.18 21.67 -40.77
N GLU A 302 -27.54 22.79 -40.41
CA GLU A 302 -27.73 24.18 -40.90
C GLU A 302 -28.77 24.98 -40.09
N ASN A 303 -28.27 26.02 -39.40
CA ASN A 303 -28.75 27.42 -39.41
C ASN A 303 -28.33 28.10 -38.08
N ASN A 304 -27.33 28.99 -38.07
CA ASN A 304 -27.30 30.40 -38.49
C ASN A 304 -27.97 31.40 -37.52
N ASN A 305 -27.08 32.20 -36.92
CA ASN A 305 -27.09 33.67 -36.79
C ASN A 305 -27.85 34.44 -35.70
N HIS A 306 -27.05 35.40 -35.18
CA HIS A 306 -27.31 36.76 -34.67
C HIS A 306 -27.50 36.95 -33.16
N LEU A 307 -26.58 37.64 -32.44
CA LEU A 307 -26.29 39.10 -32.41
C LEU A 307 -27.53 39.93 -32.09
N ASN A 308 -27.65 40.45 -30.86
CA ASN A 308 -27.46 41.88 -30.56
C ASN A 308 -27.88 42.27 -29.12
N VAL A 309 -27.06 43.18 -28.56
CA VAL A 309 -27.35 44.22 -27.53
C VAL A 309 -27.57 43.75 -26.10
#